data_AF-A0A2N2E5H1-F1
#
_entry.id   AF-A0A2N2E5H1-F1
#
_cell.length_a   1.000
_cell.length_b   1.000
_cell.length_c   1.000
_cell.angle_alpha   90.00
_cell.angle_beta   90.00
_cell.angle_gamma   90.00
#
_symmetry.space_group_name_H-M   'P 1'
#
loop_
_entity.id
_entity.type
_entity.pdbx_description
1 polymer ?
#
loop_
_entity_poly.entity_id
_entity_poly.type
_entity_poly.pdbx_seq_one_letter_code
_entity_poly.pdbx_strand_id
1 'polypeptide(L)'
;MKPISGYLMSRDEKIARIENNEIFHLKSELLPLYLQRNGDLIEWLESRAIDRHRTNSRLLKRVLRLTNADDAEVSMRVNGSTITDTYWVLQDDEELTYEKVRFCQNEFDQLALLGDPDSFNQANQSGINYSRTPELTNIGSFEKCWRREDDHWWLYKLGNQQEIFSELFIYELGKLLGFDMAHCVLWEKGIKSRDFTDGANMNYEPARSLVGDEIDYVFNYSRIKELKAEMAKAYLDILFLDTICFNMDRHTENYGFLRDPQTGEILKMAPNFDNNIALISRGYPSDLERKNDLFIHDFLELLSVEKIDYQMPVLAKEQIREAMRRVAVEVDEDFIVSFILNGYRLLMNMKI
;
A
#
# COMPACT_ATOMS: atom_id res chain seq x y z
N MET A 1 -10.91 -23.46 -6.31
CA MET A 1 -9.84 -24.01 -5.45
C MET A 1 -10.21 -25.34 -4.76
N LYS A 2 -9.25 -26.26 -4.55
CA LYS A 2 -9.41 -27.39 -3.59
C LYS A 2 -9.23 -26.86 -2.15
N PRO A 3 -9.84 -27.48 -1.12
CA PRO A 3 -9.56 -27.11 0.26
C PRO A 3 -8.07 -27.21 0.57
N ILE A 4 -7.55 -26.22 1.28
CA ILE A 4 -6.17 -26.10 1.70
C ILE A 4 -5.99 -26.86 3.01
N SER A 5 -4.96 -27.69 3.09
CA SER A 5 -4.53 -28.36 4.32
C SER A 5 -3.00 -28.28 4.42
N GLY A 6 -2.49 -27.93 5.60
CA GLY A 6 -1.10 -27.57 5.75
C GLY A 6 -0.85 -26.69 6.98
N TYR A 7 0.03 -25.71 6.82
CA TYR A 7 0.36 -24.74 7.85
C TYR A 7 0.40 -23.33 7.27
N LEU A 8 -0.13 -22.37 8.02
CA LEU A 8 0.24 -20.98 7.83
C LEU A 8 1.60 -20.76 8.50
N MET A 9 2.50 -20.15 7.76
CA MET A 9 3.89 -19.96 8.13
C MET A 9 4.20 -18.47 8.31
N SER A 10 5.12 -18.13 9.21
CA SER A 10 5.85 -16.85 9.20
C SER A 10 7.34 -17.18 9.15
N ARG A 11 8.01 -16.82 8.05
CA ARG A 11 9.33 -17.39 7.72
C ARG A 11 9.25 -18.93 7.81
N ASP A 12 10.14 -19.58 8.55
CA ASP A 12 10.12 -21.05 8.74
C ASP A 12 9.31 -21.49 9.97
N GLU A 13 8.63 -20.58 10.66
CA GLU A 13 7.84 -20.89 11.85
C GLU A 13 6.40 -21.27 11.49
N LYS A 14 5.90 -22.37 12.07
CA LYS A 14 4.49 -22.78 11.94
C LYS A 14 3.63 -21.98 12.92
N ILE A 15 2.79 -21.08 12.40
CA ILE A 15 2.00 -20.16 13.24
C ILE A 15 0.53 -20.56 13.35
N ALA A 16 0.01 -21.32 12.39
CA ALA A 16 -1.27 -22.03 12.50
C ALA A 16 -1.28 -23.32 11.70
N ARG A 17 -2.10 -24.28 12.14
CA ARG A 17 -2.49 -25.46 11.34
C ARG A 17 -3.68 -25.07 10.47
N ILE A 18 -3.70 -25.53 9.22
CA ILE A 18 -4.84 -25.36 8.31
C ILE A 18 -5.41 -26.75 8.03
N GLU A 19 -6.71 -26.95 8.23
CA GLU A 19 -7.43 -28.17 7.88
C GLU A 19 -8.68 -27.84 7.08
N ASN A 20 -8.70 -28.19 5.79
CA ASN A 20 -9.82 -27.89 4.90
C ASN A 20 -10.27 -26.42 4.92
N ASN A 21 -9.31 -25.50 4.81
CA ASN A 21 -9.44 -24.03 4.93
C ASN A 21 -9.68 -23.48 6.35
N GLU A 22 -9.95 -24.31 7.36
CA GLU A 22 -10.10 -23.85 8.74
C GLU A 22 -8.73 -23.64 9.39
N ILE A 23 -8.55 -22.52 10.10
CA ILE A 23 -7.31 -22.17 10.77
C ILE A 23 -7.38 -22.52 12.26
N PHE A 24 -6.39 -23.25 12.75
CA PHE A 24 -6.18 -23.55 14.16
C PHE A 24 -4.89 -22.89 14.64
N HIS A 25 -5.02 -21.91 15.52
CA HIS A 25 -3.91 -21.05 15.93
C HIS A 25 -2.87 -21.83 16.75
N LEU A 26 -1.59 -21.69 16.41
CA LEU A 26 -0.47 -22.23 17.19
C LEU A 26 0.30 -21.12 17.91
N LYS A 27 0.50 -19.98 17.24
CA LYS A 27 1.15 -18.77 17.76
C LYS A 27 0.33 -17.54 17.35
N SER A 28 -0.72 -17.26 18.13
CA SER A 28 -1.69 -16.21 17.78
C SER A 28 -1.04 -14.86 17.55
N GLU A 29 -0.03 -14.49 18.34
CA GLU A 29 0.72 -13.24 18.24
C GLU A 29 1.43 -13.05 16.89
N LEU A 30 1.80 -14.13 16.20
CA LEU A 30 2.48 -14.08 14.91
C LEU A 30 1.53 -14.18 13.71
N LEU A 31 0.22 -14.36 13.91
CA LEU A 31 -0.73 -14.39 12.80
C LEU A 31 -0.87 -13.01 12.13
N PRO A 32 -1.19 -12.97 10.82
CA PRO A 32 -1.64 -11.75 10.16
C PRO A 32 -2.76 -11.09 10.97
N LEU A 33 -2.75 -9.76 11.06
CA LEU A 33 -3.66 -9.03 11.95
C LEU A 33 -5.13 -9.31 11.63
N TYR A 34 -5.46 -9.47 10.35
CA TYR A 34 -6.79 -9.83 9.87
C TYR A 34 -7.23 -11.21 10.42
N LEU A 35 -6.36 -12.22 10.38
CA LEU A 35 -6.66 -13.57 10.87
C LEU A 35 -6.67 -13.64 12.40
N GLN A 36 -5.83 -12.86 13.09
CA GLN A 36 -5.92 -12.70 14.56
C GLN A 36 -7.30 -12.24 15.03
N ARG A 37 -8.02 -11.51 14.17
CA ARG A 37 -9.33 -10.93 14.46
C ARG A 37 -10.48 -11.76 13.89
N ASN A 38 -10.25 -13.06 13.70
CA ASN A 38 -11.21 -14.03 13.16
C ASN A 38 -11.60 -13.78 11.69
N GLY A 39 -10.69 -13.21 10.91
CA GLY A 39 -10.83 -13.15 9.45
C GLY A 39 -10.77 -14.53 8.80
N ASP A 40 -11.30 -14.63 7.58
CA ASP A 40 -11.34 -15.89 6.83
C ASP A 40 -10.04 -16.14 6.04
N LEU A 41 -9.57 -17.39 6.01
CA LEU A 41 -8.33 -17.74 5.31
C LEU A 41 -8.40 -17.42 3.81
N ILE A 42 -9.53 -17.74 3.19
CA ILE A 42 -9.70 -17.59 1.74
C ILE A 42 -9.78 -16.12 1.39
N GLU A 43 -10.56 -15.33 2.13
CA GLU A 43 -10.59 -13.86 1.94
C GLU A 43 -9.19 -13.23 2.14
N TRP A 44 -8.42 -13.70 3.11
CA TRP A 44 -7.04 -13.24 3.31
C TRP A 44 -6.14 -13.59 2.11
N LEU A 45 -6.29 -14.79 1.53
CA LEU A 45 -5.55 -15.19 0.32
C LEU A 45 -6.00 -14.41 -0.92
N GLU A 46 -7.30 -14.14 -1.06
CA GLU A 46 -7.85 -13.34 -2.17
C GLU A 46 -7.34 -11.89 -2.12
N SER A 47 -7.29 -11.28 -0.93
CA SER A 47 -6.84 -9.89 -0.78
C SER A 47 -5.37 -9.68 -1.16
N ARG A 48 -4.57 -10.75 -1.21
CA ARG A 48 -3.15 -10.72 -1.63
C ARG A 48 -2.96 -10.82 -3.13
N ALA A 49 -3.99 -11.19 -3.89
CA ALA A 49 -3.86 -11.42 -5.33
C ALA A 49 -3.74 -10.11 -6.12
N ILE A 50 -3.01 -10.16 -7.24
CA ILE A 50 -3.00 -9.07 -8.22
C ILE A 50 -4.42 -8.73 -8.70
N ASP A 51 -4.70 -7.44 -8.82
CA ASP A 51 -5.99 -6.95 -9.31
C ASP A 51 -6.27 -7.46 -10.74
N ARG A 52 -7.34 -8.26 -10.86
CA ARG A 52 -7.84 -8.83 -12.14
C ARG A 52 -8.30 -7.77 -13.14
N HIS A 53 -8.58 -6.54 -12.68
CA HIS A 53 -9.04 -5.43 -13.50
C HIS A 53 -7.89 -4.70 -14.21
N ARG A 54 -6.64 -4.91 -13.77
CA ARG A 54 -5.47 -4.44 -14.51
C ARG A 54 -5.42 -5.06 -15.91
N THR A 55 -4.99 -4.27 -16.88
CA THR A 55 -4.90 -4.74 -18.27
C THR A 55 -3.82 -5.80 -18.40
N ASN A 56 -2.67 -5.56 -17.78
CA ASN A 56 -1.52 -6.46 -17.90
C ASN A 56 -1.64 -7.70 -17.01
N SER A 57 -2.41 -7.66 -15.92
CA SER A 57 -2.63 -8.85 -15.07
C SER A 57 -3.32 -9.97 -15.85
N ARG A 58 -4.21 -9.65 -16.79
CA ARG A 58 -4.84 -10.62 -17.70
C ARG A 58 -3.83 -11.31 -18.62
N LEU A 59 -2.83 -10.55 -19.12
CA LEU A 59 -1.75 -11.11 -19.95
C LEU A 59 -0.86 -12.03 -19.10
N LEU A 60 -0.49 -11.59 -17.89
CA LEU A 60 0.29 -12.38 -16.93
C LEU A 60 -0.41 -13.70 -16.58
N LYS A 61 -1.70 -13.65 -16.20
CA LYS A 61 -2.50 -14.85 -15.92
C LYS A 61 -2.55 -15.79 -17.13
N ARG A 62 -2.66 -15.26 -18.35
CA ARG A 62 -2.65 -16.07 -19.56
C ARG A 62 -1.32 -16.79 -19.77
N VAL A 63 -0.19 -16.10 -19.62
CA VAL A 63 1.15 -16.67 -19.76
C VAL A 63 1.40 -17.77 -18.72
N LEU A 64 0.95 -17.55 -17.49
CA LEU A 64 1.13 -18.48 -16.37
C LEU A 64 0.05 -19.58 -16.30
N ARG A 65 -0.86 -19.64 -17.28
CA ARG A 65 -1.97 -20.61 -17.37
C ARG A 65 -2.96 -20.53 -16.20
N LEU A 66 -3.17 -19.32 -15.68
CA LEU A 66 -4.08 -18.99 -14.57
C LEU A 66 -5.36 -18.27 -15.03
N THR A 67 -5.71 -18.32 -16.32
CA THR A 67 -6.85 -17.56 -16.87
C THR A 67 -8.16 -17.81 -16.12
N ASN A 68 -8.41 -19.05 -15.69
CA ASN A 68 -9.63 -19.45 -14.98
C ASN A 68 -9.45 -19.52 -13.46
N ALA A 69 -8.26 -19.18 -12.95
CA ALA A 69 -7.98 -19.23 -11.52
C ALA A 69 -8.71 -18.09 -10.80
N ASP A 70 -9.34 -18.40 -9.68
CA ASP A 70 -9.85 -17.41 -8.73
C ASP A 70 -8.68 -16.69 -8.01
N ASP A 71 -8.96 -15.64 -7.23
CA ASP A 71 -7.92 -14.79 -6.66
C ASP A 71 -7.10 -15.54 -5.59
N ALA A 72 -7.74 -16.41 -4.79
CA ALA A 72 -7.03 -17.28 -3.85
C ALA A 72 -6.14 -18.29 -4.58
N GLU A 73 -6.59 -18.89 -5.68
CA GLU A 73 -5.77 -19.77 -6.52
C GLU A 73 -4.57 -19.02 -7.13
N VAL A 74 -4.77 -17.76 -7.50
CA VAL A 74 -3.70 -16.89 -8.02
C VAL A 74 -2.64 -16.62 -6.95
N SER A 75 -3.01 -16.26 -5.73
CA SER A 75 -2.03 -16.03 -4.66
C SER A 75 -1.38 -17.34 -4.20
N MET A 76 -2.16 -18.42 -4.06
CA MET A 76 -1.65 -19.75 -3.72
C MET A 76 -0.68 -20.32 -4.75
N ARG A 77 -0.69 -19.82 -5.98
CA ARG A 77 0.31 -20.17 -6.99
C ARG A 77 1.76 -19.96 -6.52
N VAL A 78 1.94 -18.96 -5.66
CA VAL A 78 3.20 -18.60 -5.02
C VAL A 78 3.11 -18.77 -3.50
N ASN A 79 2.31 -19.74 -3.04
CA ASN A 79 2.07 -20.04 -1.62
C ASN A 79 1.52 -18.86 -0.82
N GLY A 80 0.86 -17.89 -1.47
CA GLY A 80 0.42 -16.65 -0.84
C GLY A 80 1.56 -15.74 -0.36
N SER A 81 2.80 -15.97 -0.81
CA SER A 81 3.95 -15.12 -0.45
C SER A 81 3.82 -13.73 -1.07
N THR A 82 4.22 -12.68 -0.36
CA THR A 82 4.32 -11.30 -0.88
C THR A 82 5.75 -10.78 -0.71
N ILE A 83 6.02 -9.58 -1.22
CA ILE A 83 7.27 -8.85 -0.96
C ILE A 83 7.28 -8.22 0.44
N THR A 84 6.10 -7.82 0.93
CA THR A 84 5.92 -6.89 2.05
C THR A 84 5.68 -7.58 3.39
N ASP A 85 5.70 -8.91 3.44
CA ASP A 85 5.59 -9.67 4.68
C ASP A 85 6.24 -11.07 4.57
N THR A 86 6.26 -11.77 5.69
CA THR A 86 6.88 -13.10 5.82
C THR A 86 5.88 -14.25 5.79
N TYR A 87 4.60 -13.99 5.49
CA TYR A 87 3.54 -14.99 5.59
C TYR A 87 3.39 -15.79 4.30
N TRP A 88 3.21 -17.10 4.45
CA TRP A 88 2.95 -18.02 3.33
C TRP A 88 2.29 -19.32 3.82
N VAL A 89 1.76 -20.10 2.89
CA VAL A 89 1.10 -21.39 3.18
C VAL A 89 2.00 -22.54 2.73
N LEU A 90 2.33 -23.42 3.67
CA LEU A 90 3.00 -24.70 3.41
C LEU A 90 1.96 -25.82 3.36
N GLN A 91 1.76 -26.46 2.22
CA GLN A 91 0.82 -27.58 2.09
C GLN A 91 1.41 -28.88 2.66
N ASP A 92 0.55 -29.82 3.06
CA ASP A 92 0.97 -31.07 3.73
C ASP A 92 1.90 -31.97 2.89
N ASP A 93 1.86 -31.84 1.56
CA ASP A 93 2.69 -32.60 0.61
C ASP A 93 3.97 -31.86 0.20
N GLU A 94 4.27 -30.70 0.79
CA GLU A 94 5.41 -29.86 0.46
C GLU A 94 6.54 -29.93 1.51
N GLU A 95 7.79 -29.88 1.03
CA GLU A 95 9.00 -29.73 1.86
C GLU A 95 9.76 -28.45 1.43
N LEU A 96 9.17 -27.30 1.76
CA LEU A 96 9.69 -25.97 1.42
C LEU A 96 10.17 -25.22 2.66
N THR A 97 11.07 -24.26 2.43
CA THR A 97 11.55 -23.29 3.43
C THR A 97 11.26 -21.88 2.93
N TYR A 98 11.29 -20.90 3.84
CA TYR A 98 11.08 -19.50 3.49
C TYR A 98 12.08 -19.01 2.43
N GLU A 99 13.35 -19.45 2.52
CA GLU A 99 14.37 -19.13 1.53
C GLU A 99 14.00 -19.57 0.11
N LYS A 100 13.28 -20.69 -0.03
CA LYS A 100 12.82 -21.18 -1.34
C LYS A 100 11.55 -20.47 -1.83
N VAL A 101 10.74 -19.94 -0.92
CA VAL A 101 9.45 -19.33 -1.27
C VAL A 101 9.52 -17.82 -1.48
N ARG A 102 10.43 -17.13 -0.79
CA ARG A 102 10.63 -15.68 -0.92
C ARG A 102 11.12 -15.30 -2.31
N PHE A 103 10.69 -14.12 -2.76
CA PHE A 103 11.05 -13.63 -4.08
C PHE A 103 12.48 -13.07 -4.10
N CYS A 104 13.22 -13.42 -5.15
CA CYS A 104 14.63 -13.01 -5.31
C CYS A 104 14.94 -12.41 -6.68
N GLN A 105 14.01 -12.48 -7.64
CA GLN A 105 14.21 -12.16 -9.06
C GLN A 105 13.01 -11.39 -9.64
N ASN A 106 13.25 -10.65 -10.72
CA ASN A 106 12.26 -9.78 -11.38
C ASN A 106 11.48 -10.54 -12.47
N GLU A 107 11.02 -11.76 -12.19
CA GLU A 107 10.30 -12.56 -13.19
C GLU A 107 8.98 -11.85 -13.58
N PHE A 108 8.76 -11.66 -14.89
CA PHE A 108 7.57 -11.03 -15.47
C PHE A 108 7.32 -9.55 -15.15
N ASP A 109 8.30 -8.82 -14.64
CA ASP A 109 8.19 -7.41 -14.29
C ASP A 109 7.78 -6.53 -15.50
N GLN A 110 8.38 -6.72 -16.68
CA GLN A 110 8.06 -5.99 -17.91
C GLN A 110 6.66 -6.31 -18.42
N LEU A 111 6.22 -7.56 -18.30
CA LEU A 111 4.86 -7.96 -18.67
C LEU A 111 3.84 -7.29 -17.76
N ALA A 112 4.07 -7.31 -16.44
CA ALA A 112 3.20 -6.71 -15.45
C ALA A 112 3.12 -5.18 -15.57
N LEU A 113 4.24 -4.52 -15.86
CA LEU A 113 4.31 -3.06 -15.96
C LEU A 113 3.88 -2.52 -17.33
N LEU A 114 4.41 -3.08 -18.43
CA LEU A 114 4.29 -2.52 -19.77
C LEU A 114 3.43 -3.36 -20.72
N GLY A 115 2.99 -4.55 -20.32
CA GLY A 115 2.28 -5.48 -21.20
C GLY A 115 3.16 -6.03 -22.32
N ASP A 116 4.47 -6.11 -22.09
CA ASP A 116 5.46 -6.43 -23.11
C ASP A 116 5.21 -7.81 -23.76
N PRO A 117 4.91 -7.87 -25.08
CA PRO A 117 4.65 -9.12 -25.79
C PRO A 117 5.86 -10.05 -25.87
N ASP A 118 7.09 -9.54 -25.77
CA ASP A 118 8.29 -10.39 -25.84
C ASP A 118 8.43 -11.31 -24.60
N SER A 119 7.78 -10.93 -23.49
CA SER A 119 7.62 -11.78 -22.31
C SER A 119 6.78 -13.04 -22.59
N PHE A 120 5.97 -13.09 -23.66
CA PHE A 120 5.28 -14.32 -24.07
C PHE A 120 6.26 -15.39 -24.58
N ASN A 121 7.43 -15.01 -25.08
CA ASN A 121 8.43 -16.00 -25.50
C ASN A 121 9.07 -16.72 -24.29
N GLN A 122 9.06 -16.09 -23.10
CA GLN A 122 9.43 -16.76 -21.85
C GLN A 122 8.46 -17.91 -21.54
N ALA A 123 7.18 -17.79 -21.93
CA ALA A 123 6.16 -18.83 -21.71
C ALA A 123 6.48 -20.20 -22.36
N ASN A 124 7.39 -20.22 -23.34
CA ASN A 124 7.83 -21.43 -24.01
C ASN A 124 9.04 -22.09 -23.33
N GLN A 125 9.59 -21.49 -22.28
CA GLN A 125 10.68 -22.06 -21.51
C GLN A 125 10.18 -23.19 -20.59
N SER A 126 10.99 -24.25 -20.47
CA SER A 126 10.70 -25.35 -19.56
C SER A 126 10.67 -24.85 -18.12
N GLY A 127 9.59 -25.13 -17.39
CA GLY A 127 9.46 -24.75 -16.00
C GLY A 127 8.74 -23.42 -15.72
N ILE A 128 8.18 -22.74 -16.72
CA ILE A 128 7.38 -21.51 -16.54
C ILE A 128 6.21 -21.69 -15.56
N ASN A 129 5.63 -22.90 -15.52
CA ASN A 129 4.61 -23.29 -14.56
C ASN A 129 5.17 -23.51 -13.14
N TYR A 130 6.41 -23.16 -12.85
CA TYR A 130 6.97 -23.12 -11.51
C TYR A 130 7.59 -21.74 -11.20
N SER A 131 7.42 -20.76 -12.11
CA SER A 131 7.85 -19.39 -11.87
C SER A 131 7.15 -18.83 -10.63
N ARG A 132 7.95 -18.21 -9.78
CA ARG A 132 7.52 -17.59 -8.53
C ARG A 132 7.63 -16.09 -8.68
N THR A 133 6.85 -15.52 -9.58
CA THR A 133 6.87 -14.08 -9.79
C THR A 133 6.15 -13.35 -8.64
N PRO A 134 6.71 -12.26 -8.11
CA PRO A 134 6.04 -11.41 -7.11
C PRO A 134 4.80 -10.71 -7.68
N GLU A 135 4.65 -10.69 -9.01
CA GLU A 135 3.57 -9.96 -9.67
C GLU A 135 2.20 -10.61 -9.48
N LEU A 136 2.12 -11.89 -9.13
CA LEU A 136 0.83 -12.53 -8.81
C LEU A 136 0.23 -12.03 -7.49
N THR A 137 1.03 -11.38 -6.65
CA THR A 137 0.61 -10.81 -5.38
C THR A 137 0.91 -9.30 -5.27
N ASN A 138 0.99 -8.62 -6.42
CA ASN A 138 1.17 -7.18 -6.51
C ASN A 138 -0.20 -6.48 -6.59
N ILE A 139 -0.82 -6.28 -5.43
CA ILE A 139 -2.18 -5.75 -5.24
C ILE A 139 -2.34 -4.31 -5.77
N GLY A 140 -3.58 -3.85 -6.00
CA GLY A 140 -3.92 -2.48 -6.40
C GLY A 140 -4.05 -2.26 -7.92
N SER A 141 -4.76 -1.21 -8.32
CA SER A 141 -5.38 -1.12 -9.66
C SER A 141 -4.56 -0.45 -10.76
N PHE A 142 -3.48 0.27 -10.43
CA PHE A 142 -2.59 0.87 -11.44
C PHE A 142 -1.58 -0.14 -11.97
N GLU A 143 -1.12 0.05 -13.21
CA GLU A 143 -0.07 -0.78 -13.77
C GLU A 143 1.28 -0.54 -13.08
N LYS A 144 1.83 -1.61 -12.53
CA LYS A 144 3.02 -1.61 -11.68
C LYS A 144 3.72 -2.96 -11.65
N CYS A 145 4.99 -2.95 -11.27
CA CYS A 145 5.77 -4.16 -11.02
C CYS A 145 6.79 -3.96 -9.90
N TRP A 146 7.22 -5.07 -9.29
CA TRP A 146 8.37 -5.11 -8.40
C TRP A 146 9.66 -5.32 -9.20
N ARG A 147 10.70 -4.58 -8.83
CA ARG A 147 12.06 -4.79 -9.32
C ARG A 147 13.05 -4.74 -8.17
N ARG A 148 14.00 -5.65 -8.20
CA ARG A 148 15.13 -5.68 -7.30
C ARG A 148 16.32 -4.94 -7.92
N GLU A 149 16.82 -3.93 -7.22
CA GLU A 149 17.95 -3.07 -7.59
C GLU A 149 18.85 -2.87 -6.37
N ASP A 150 20.14 -3.10 -6.52
CA ASP A 150 21.14 -2.96 -5.44
C ASP A 150 20.66 -3.62 -4.13
N ASP A 151 20.18 -4.86 -4.24
CA ASP A 151 19.58 -5.69 -3.19
C ASP A 151 18.26 -5.21 -2.57
N HIS A 152 17.69 -4.09 -3.02
CA HIS A 152 16.41 -3.56 -2.52
C HIS A 152 15.28 -3.75 -3.51
N TRP A 153 14.07 -3.99 -3.00
CA TRP A 153 12.86 -4.00 -3.81
C TRP A 153 12.34 -2.58 -4.04
N TRP A 154 11.89 -2.34 -5.27
CA TRP A 154 11.28 -1.11 -5.74
C TRP A 154 9.98 -1.43 -6.45
N LEU A 155 8.92 -0.73 -6.09
CA LEU A 155 7.63 -0.79 -6.76
C LEU A 155 7.60 0.30 -7.84
N TYR A 156 7.74 -0.13 -9.10
CA TYR A 156 7.59 0.73 -10.27
C TYR A 156 6.12 0.92 -10.58
N LYS A 157 5.66 2.16 -10.73
CA LYS A 157 4.30 2.49 -11.14
C LYS A 157 4.33 3.33 -12.41
N LEU A 158 3.43 3.04 -13.35
CA LEU A 158 3.09 3.98 -14.41
C LEU A 158 2.19 5.08 -13.86
N GLY A 159 2.27 6.26 -14.47
CA GLY A 159 1.37 7.36 -14.16
C GLY A 159 1.38 8.40 -15.27
N ASN A 160 0.30 9.14 -15.40
CA ASN A 160 0.31 10.34 -16.23
C ASN A 160 1.03 11.50 -15.52
N GLN A 161 1.29 12.59 -16.23
CA GLN A 161 2.03 13.74 -15.71
C GLN A 161 1.45 14.29 -14.39
N GLN A 162 0.11 14.35 -14.26
CA GLN A 162 -0.55 14.89 -13.08
C GLN A 162 -0.50 13.91 -11.89
N GLU A 163 -0.67 12.61 -12.13
CA GLU A 163 -0.53 11.57 -11.10
C GLU A 163 0.91 11.51 -10.56
N ILE A 164 1.90 11.58 -11.46
CA ILE A 164 3.33 11.65 -11.10
C ILE A 164 3.61 12.90 -10.27
N PHE A 165 3.11 14.06 -10.71
CA PHE A 165 3.27 15.30 -9.97
C PHE A 165 2.68 15.19 -8.57
N SER A 166 1.42 14.76 -8.43
CA SER A 166 0.75 14.65 -7.13
C SER A 166 1.51 13.74 -6.17
N GLU A 167 1.93 12.54 -6.61
CA GLU A 167 2.69 11.60 -5.77
C GLU A 167 4.01 12.22 -5.27
N LEU A 168 4.83 12.76 -6.19
CA LEU A 168 6.15 13.31 -5.86
C LEU A 168 6.05 14.60 -5.06
N PHE A 169 5.08 15.46 -5.37
CA PHE A 169 4.85 16.70 -4.66
C PHE A 169 4.45 16.44 -3.20
N ILE A 170 3.51 15.51 -2.97
CA ILE A 170 3.06 15.16 -1.61
C ILE A 170 4.18 14.48 -0.84
N TYR A 171 4.97 13.62 -1.50
CA TYR A 171 6.19 13.06 -0.93
C TYR A 171 7.14 14.16 -0.43
N GLU A 172 7.54 15.11 -1.28
CA GLU A 172 8.48 16.18 -0.92
C GLU A 172 7.90 17.13 0.14
N LEU A 173 6.61 17.48 0.03
CA LEU A 173 5.95 18.31 1.02
C LEU A 173 5.90 17.63 2.39
N GLY A 174 5.50 16.36 2.45
CA GLY A 174 5.50 15.57 3.68
C GLY A 174 6.89 15.50 4.31
N LYS A 175 7.95 15.29 3.50
CA LYS A 175 9.34 15.32 3.98
C LYS A 175 9.74 16.68 4.56
N LEU A 176 9.37 17.78 3.91
CA LEU A 176 9.63 19.15 4.40
C LEU A 176 8.87 19.46 5.70
N LEU A 177 7.71 18.84 5.92
CA LEU A 177 6.93 18.95 7.15
C LEU A 177 7.41 17.99 8.26
N GLY A 178 8.39 17.13 7.97
CA GLY A 178 8.97 16.19 8.93
C GLY A 178 8.16 14.90 9.11
N PHE A 179 7.29 14.56 8.17
CA PHE A 179 6.47 13.35 8.22
C PHE A 179 7.23 12.12 7.71
N ASP A 180 6.78 10.93 8.16
CA ASP A 180 7.30 9.65 7.69
C ASP A 180 6.67 9.32 6.33
N MET A 181 7.47 9.35 5.26
CA MET A 181 7.01 9.21 3.87
C MET A 181 7.79 8.07 3.20
N ALA A 182 7.08 7.20 2.48
CA ALA A 182 7.72 6.12 1.73
C ALA A 182 8.60 6.73 0.64
N HIS A 183 9.86 6.29 0.56
CA HIS A 183 10.81 6.88 -0.38
C HIS A 183 10.36 6.66 -1.82
N CYS A 184 10.15 7.75 -2.55
CA CYS A 184 9.61 7.77 -3.90
C CYS A 184 10.47 8.66 -4.79
N VAL A 185 10.76 8.20 -6.01
CA VAL A 185 11.54 8.95 -7.00
C VAL A 185 10.96 8.77 -8.40
N LEU A 186 11.27 9.70 -9.29
CA LEU A 186 10.90 9.62 -10.70
C LEU A 186 11.68 8.51 -11.43
N TRP A 187 11.03 7.84 -12.38
CA TRP A 187 11.68 7.09 -13.45
C TRP A 187 11.09 7.47 -14.81
N GLU A 188 11.62 6.93 -15.91
CA GLU A 188 11.31 7.34 -17.28
C GLU A 188 9.80 7.48 -17.60
N LYS A 189 8.94 6.59 -17.06
CA LYS A 189 7.51 6.51 -17.41
C LYS A 189 6.57 6.66 -16.21
N GLY A 190 7.07 7.11 -15.06
CA GLY A 190 6.27 7.16 -13.84
C GLY A 190 7.12 7.40 -12.59
N ILE A 191 6.73 6.77 -11.49
CA ILE A 191 7.48 6.80 -10.22
C ILE A 191 7.92 5.39 -9.81
N LYS A 192 8.93 5.32 -8.95
CA LYS A 192 9.26 4.10 -8.23
C LYS A 192 9.39 4.39 -6.74
N SER A 193 8.82 3.53 -5.92
CA SER A 193 8.87 3.63 -4.46
C SER A 193 9.66 2.48 -3.88
N ARG A 194 10.58 2.77 -2.96
CA ARG A 194 11.37 1.73 -2.28
C ARG A 194 10.47 0.96 -1.31
N ASP A 195 10.63 -0.36 -1.28
CA ASP A 195 10.01 -1.22 -0.28
C ASP A 195 10.41 -0.77 1.13
N PHE A 196 9.44 -0.29 1.90
CA PHE A 196 9.65 0.20 3.27
C PHE A 196 9.71 -0.94 4.30
N THR A 197 9.43 -2.17 3.90
CA THR A 197 9.58 -3.38 4.75
C THR A 197 11.00 -3.94 4.72
N ASP A 198 11.84 -3.40 3.82
CA ASP A 198 13.25 -3.72 3.64
C ASP A 198 13.47 -5.22 3.40
N GLY A 199 12.75 -5.78 2.42
CA GLY A 199 12.82 -7.20 2.08
C GLY A 199 12.22 -8.09 3.15
N ALA A 200 11.02 -7.74 3.63
CA ALA A 200 10.31 -8.44 4.71
C ALA A 200 11.12 -8.57 6.02
N ASN A 201 11.95 -7.56 6.32
CA ASN A 201 12.52 -7.39 7.66
C ASN A 201 11.44 -7.00 8.68
N MET A 202 10.41 -6.30 8.22
CA MET A 202 9.14 -6.06 8.91
C MET A 202 7.97 -6.63 8.10
N ASN A 203 6.84 -6.91 8.75
CA ASN A 203 5.58 -7.25 8.08
C ASN A 203 4.72 -6.00 7.93
N TYR A 204 4.27 -5.70 6.71
CA TYR A 204 3.24 -4.71 6.46
C TYR A 204 1.84 -5.33 6.64
N GLU A 205 0.97 -4.64 7.37
CA GLU A 205 -0.44 -4.99 7.51
C GLU A 205 -1.29 -3.78 7.12
N PRO A 206 -2.19 -3.87 6.13
CA PRO A 206 -3.07 -2.76 5.79
C PRO A 206 -4.04 -2.47 6.94
N ALA A 207 -4.46 -1.21 7.07
CA ALA A 207 -5.43 -0.80 8.08
C ALA A 207 -6.76 -1.54 7.95
N ARG A 208 -7.10 -2.01 6.75
CA ARG A 208 -8.22 -2.92 6.49
C ARG A 208 -8.24 -4.13 7.43
N SER A 209 -7.08 -4.65 7.81
CA SER A 209 -6.96 -5.75 8.78
C SER A 209 -7.50 -5.41 10.17
N LEU A 210 -7.55 -4.12 10.52
CA LEU A 210 -8.06 -3.60 11.79
C LEU A 210 -9.50 -3.10 11.67
N VAL A 211 -9.80 -2.34 10.61
CA VAL A 211 -11.02 -1.53 10.47
C VAL A 211 -11.97 -1.99 9.36
N GLY A 212 -11.59 -2.99 8.56
CA GLY A 212 -12.33 -3.38 7.37
C GLY A 212 -12.33 -2.28 6.31
N ASP A 213 -13.44 -2.11 5.61
CA ASP A 213 -13.60 -1.09 4.55
C ASP A 213 -14.11 0.26 5.08
N GLU A 214 -14.13 0.45 6.41
CA GLU A 214 -14.58 1.69 7.03
C GLU A 214 -13.56 2.82 6.84
N ILE A 215 -13.99 3.90 6.22
CA ILE A 215 -13.13 5.06 5.88
C ILE A 215 -13.34 6.25 6.82
N ASP A 216 -14.32 6.18 7.73
CA ASP A 216 -14.58 7.23 8.71
C ASP A 216 -13.33 7.55 9.56
N TYR A 217 -12.99 8.83 9.64
CA TYR A 217 -11.76 9.29 10.29
C TYR A 217 -11.79 9.08 11.80
N VAL A 218 -12.95 9.32 12.44
CA VAL A 218 -13.14 9.13 13.90
C VAL A 218 -12.93 7.67 14.23
N PHE A 219 -13.67 6.77 13.58
CA PHE A 219 -13.59 5.33 13.80
C PHE A 219 -12.17 4.82 13.63
N ASN A 220 -11.51 5.17 12.53
CA ASN A 220 -10.14 4.73 12.26
C ASN A 220 -9.15 5.22 13.32
N TYR A 221 -9.22 6.51 13.69
CA TYR A 221 -8.38 7.07 14.73
C TYR A 221 -8.58 6.37 16.07
N SER A 222 -9.83 6.16 16.50
CA SER A 222 -10.13 5.49 17.77
C SER A 222 -9.57 4.06 17.77
N ARG A 223 -9.71 3.31 16.67
CA ARG A 223 -9.15 1.94 16.56
C ARG A 223 -7.63 1.91 16.56
N ILE A 224 -6.98 2.83 15.86
CA ILE A 224 -5.51 2.94 15.85
C ILE A 224 -4.99 3.28 17.25
N LYS A 225 -5.68 4.21 17.94
CA LYS A 225 -5.34 4.62 19.31
C LYS A 225 -5.56 3.49 20.33
N GLU A 226 -6.63 2.71 20.18
CA GLU A 226 -6.88 1.48 20.97
C GLU A 226 -5.78 0.43 20.75
N LEU A 227 -5.27 0.34 19.51
CA LEU A 227 -4.22 -0.59 19.14
C LEU A 227 -2.86 -0.21 19.75
N LYS A 228 -2.41 1.04 19.56
CA LYS A 228 -1.21 1.63 20.17
C LYS A 228 -1.29 3.16 20.08
N ALA A 229 -1.45 3.84 21.22
CA ALA A 229 -1.74 5.27 21.26
C ALA A 229 -0.67 6.13 20.57
N GLU A 230 0.60 5.72 20.59
CA GLU A 230 1.72 6.43 19.96
C GLU A 230 1.59 6.53 18.43
N MET A 231 0.81 5.64 17.81
CA MET A 231 0.57 5.63 16.36
C MET A 231 -0.44 6.68 15.90
N ALA A 232 -1.30 7.15 16.81
CA ALA A 232 -2.42 8.03 16.50
C ALA A 232 -1.96 9.34 15.82
N LYS A 233 -0.81 9.88 16.23
CA LYS A 233 -0.23 11.08 15.60
C LYS A 233 0.15 10.83 14.14
N ALA A 234 0.76 9.69 13.82
CA ALA A 234 1.17 9.39 12.45
C ALA A 234 -0.03 9.26 11.50
N TYR A 235 -1.17 8.76 12.00
CA TYR A 235 -2.43 8.79 11.25
C TYR A 235 -2.94 10.23 11.01
N LEU A 236 -2.88 11.10 12.03
CA LEU A 236 -3.23 12.53 11.86
C LEU A 236 -2.30 13.25 10.88
N ASP A 237 -1.01 12.89 10.83
CA ASP A 237 -0.05 13.44 9.86
C ASP A 237 -0.45 13.07 8.41
N ILE A 238 -0.91 11.82 8.19
CA ILE A 238 -1.45 11.36 6.90
C ILE A 238 -2.71 12.16 6.55
N LEU A 239 -3.69 12.22 7.46
CA LEU A 239 -4.94 12.94 7.22
C LEU A 239 -4.72 14.42 6.99
N PHE A 240 -3.75 15.05 7.67
CA PHE A 240 -3.39 16.44 7.42
C PHE A 240 -2.96 16.64 5.96
N LEU A 241 -2.08 15.78 5.42
CA LEU A 241 -1.69 15.83 4.01
C LEU A 241 -2.87 15.58 3.09
N ASP A 242 -3.69 14.57 3.38
CA ASP A 242 -4.87 14.24 2.58
C ASP A 242 -5.85 15.43 2.51
N THR A 243 -6.05 16.12 3.63
CA THR A 243 -6.86 17.33 3.71
C THR A 243 -6.24 18.46 2.90
N ILE A 244 -4.98 18.86 3.12
CA ILE A 244 -4.44 20.04 2.42
C ILE A 244 -4.17 19.78 0.93
N CYS A 245 -3.88 18.53 0.55
CA CYS A 245 -3.60 18.14 -0.82
C CYS A 245 -4.80 17.49 -1.53
N PHE A 246 -5.97 17.41 -0.88
CA PHE A 246 -7.20 16.92 -1.47
C PHE A 246 -7.04 15.50 -2.05
N ASN A 247 -6.59 14.56 -1.19
CA ASN A 247 -6.44 13.17 -1.56
C ASN A 247 -7.80 12.47 -1.53
N MET A 248 -8.28 12.09 -2.71
CA MET A 248 -9.63 11.55 -2.91
C MET A 248 -9.71 10.02 -2.74
N ASP A 249 -8.58 9.36 -2.51
CA ASP A 249 -8.48 7.89 -2.56
C ASP A 249 -7.72 7.30 -1.36
N ARG A 250 -7.81 7.95 -0.19
CA ARG A 250 -7.33 7.34 1.06
C ARG A 250 -8.32 6.27 1.52
N HIS A 251 -8.17 5.06 1.00
CA HIS A 251 -8.87 3.87 1.48
C HIS A 251 -7.99 3.03 2.42
N THR A 252 -8.59 2.05 3.10
CA THR A 252 -7.98 1.28 4.21
C THR A 252 -6.83 0.35 3.81
N GLU A 253 -6.50 0.27 2.53
CA GLU A 253 -5.30 -0.43 2.02
C GLU A 253 -4.11 0.53 1.81
N ASN A 254 -4.35 1.85 1.75
CA ASN A 254 -3.35 2.90 1.48
C ASN A 254 -2.73 3.47 2.77
N TYR A 255 -2.93 2.81 3.90
CA TYR A 255 -2.23 3.07 5.16
C TYR A 255 -2.33 1.81 6.02
N GLY A 256 -1.47 1.70 7.03
CA GLY A 256 -1.40 0.49 7.84
C GLY A 256 -0.24 0.52 8.81
N PHE A 257 0.24 -0.66 9.16
CA PHE A 257 1.16 -0.86 10.28
C PHE A 257 2.37 -1.69 9.85
N LEU A 258 3.49 -1.46 10.53
CA LEU A 258 4.67 -2.31 10.45
C LEU A 258 4.81 -3.13 11.73
N ARG A 259 4.99 -4.44 11.57
CA ARG A 259 5.10 -5.41 12.66
C ARG A 259 6.44 -6.13 12.62
N ASP A 260 6.92 -6.50 13.81
CA ASP A 260 8.07 -7.38 13.96
C ASP A 260 7.69 -8.82 13.59
N PRO A 261 8.34 -9.45 12.59
CA PRO A 261 8.00 -10.81 12.15
C PRO A 261 8.36 -11.91 13.16
N GLN A 262 9.26 -11.64 14.12
CA GLN A 262 9.71 -12.59 15.14
C GLN A 262 8.83 -12.55 16.39
N THR A 263 8.34 -11.37 16.78
CA THR A 263 7.57 -11.19 18.02
C THR A 263 6.08 -10.93 17.78
N GLY A 264 5.70 -10.47 16.59
CA GLY A 264 4.35 -10.05 16.26
C GLY A 264 3.98 -8.65 16.78
N GLU A 265 4.91 -7.94 17.44
CA GLU A 265 4.67 -6.60 17.98
C GLU A 265 4.37 -5.61 16.84
N ILE A 266 3.36 -4.77 17.02
CA ILE A 266 3.12 -3.61 16.16
C ILE A 266 4.10 -2.50 16.55
N LEU A 267 5.01 -2.17 15.64
CA LEU A 267 6.11 -1.25 15.86
C LEU A 267 5.68 0.20 15.70
N LYS A 268 5.08 0.52 14.54
CA LYS A 268 4.63 1.85 14.15
C LYS A 268 3.65 1.80 12.96
N MET A 269 3.06 2.93 12.61
CA MET A 269 2.41 3.11 11.31
C MET A 269 3.42 2.91 10.18
N ALA A 270 2.97 2.34 9.06
CA ALA A 270 3.71 2.41 7.81
C ALA A 270 3.90 3.88 7.38
N PRO A 271 5.01 4.23 6.72
CA PRO A 271 5.19 5.58 6.20
C PRO A 271 4.10 5.91 5.18
N ASN A 272 3.71 7.18 5.01
CA ASN A 272 2.67 7.56 4.05
C ASN A 272 3.10 7.21 2.60
N PHE A 273 2.20 6.56 1.86
CA PHE A 273 2.36 6.14 0.46
C PHE A 273 1.02 6.22 -0.30
N ASP A 274 1.03 6.00 -1.62
CA ASP A 274 -0.14 6.06 -2.51
C ASP A 274 -0.94 7.37 -2.36
N ASN A 275 -0.36 8.44 -2.90
CA ASN A 275 -0.93 9.78 -2.94
C ASN A 275 -1.20 10.23 -4.40
N ASN A 276 -1.22 9.29 -5.34
CA ASN A 276 -1.30 9.55 -6.78
C ASN A 276 -2.69 10.01 -7.23
N ILE A 277 -3.76 9.72 -6.47
CA ILE A 277 -5.12 10.25 -6.69
C ILE A 277 -5.41 11.40 -5.71
N ALA A 278 -4.51 12.37 -5.71
CA ALA A 278 -4.66 13.61 -4.95
C ALA A 278 -4.47 14.83 -5.85
N LEU A 279 -4.81 16.00 -5.31
CA LEU A 279 -4.50 17.31 -5.86
C LEU A 279 -4.96 17.47 -7.32
N ILE A 280 -4.04 17.53 -8.27
CA ILE A 280 -4.35 17.75 -9.70
C ILE A 280 -4.40 16.46 -10.51
N SER A 281 -4.31 15.28 -9.90
CA SER A 281 -4.24 13.97 -10.58
C SER A 281 -5.40 13.68 -11.54
N ARG A 282 -6.54 14.37 -11.33
CA ARG A 282 -7.76 14.31 -12.15
C ARG A 282 -8.07 15.66 -12.80
N GLY A 283 -7.06 16.50 -12.99
CA GLY A 283 -7.17 17.88 -13.44
C GLY A 283 -7.23 18.88 -12.28
N TYR A 284 -7.17 20.16 -12.62
CA TYR A 284 -7.24 21.24 -11.65
C TYR A 284 -8.65 21.35 -11.07
N PRO A 285 -8.82 21.31 -9.72
CA PRO A 285 -10.10 21.53 -9.08
C PRO A 285 -10.73 22.86 -9.49
N SER A 286 -12.04 22.88 -9.73
CA SER A 286 -12.75 24.09 -10.14
C SER A 286 -12.98 25.08 -8.98
N ASP A 287 -13.13 24.57 -7.76
CA ASP A 287 -13.28 25.39 -6.54
C ASP A 287 -11.93 25.69 -5.89
N LEU A 288 -11.27 26.74 -6.37
CA LEU A 288 -9.99 27.20 -5.80
C LEU A 288 -10.11 27.65 -4.33
N GLU A 289 -11.29 28.10 -3.91
CA GLU A 289 -11.54 28.63 -2.57
C GLU A 289 -11.88 27.53 -1.56
N ARG A 290 -12.14 26.29 -2.02
CA ARG A 290 -12.40 25.10 -1.18
C ARG A 290 -13.54 25.30 -0.17
N LYS A 291 -14.63 25.95 -0.59
CA LYS A 291 -15.70 26.42 0.32
C LYS A 291 -16.51 25.29 0.97
N ASN A 292 -16.67 24.17 0.27
CA ASN A 292 -17.45 23.01 0.71
C ASN A 292 -16.57 21.75 0.72
N ASP A 293 -15.41 21.86 1.34
CA ASP A 293 -14.41 20.81 1.33
C ASP A 293 -14.65 19.77 2.43
N LEU A 294 -15.06 18.57 2.02
CA LEU A 294 -15.38 17.47 2.94
C LEU A 294 -14.15 17.01 3.73
N PHE A 295 -12.95 17.03 3.14
CA PHE A 295 -11.74 16.60 3.85
C PHE A 295 -11.35 17.55 4.98
N ILE A 296 -11.68 18.84 4.85
CA ILE A 296 -11.50 19.82 5.95
C ILE A 296 -12.54 19.57 7.04
N HIS A 297 -13.80 19.35 6.64
CA HIS A 297 -14.88 19.03 7.57
C HIS A 297 -14.56 17.78 8.40
N ASP A 298 -14.27 16.65 7.74
CA ASP A 298 -14.08 15.36 8.40
C ASP A 298 -12.85 15.36 9.31
N PHE A 299 -11.79 16.06 8.91
CA PHE A 299 -10.60 16.21 9.75
C PHE A 299 -10.88 17.06 11.00
N LEU A 300 -11.63 18.16 10.88
CA LEU A 300 -12.03 18.98 12.03
C LEU A 300 -13.05 18.26 12.94
N GLU A 301 -13.97 17.49 12.37
CA GLU A 301 -14.89 16.63 13.11
C GLU A 301 -14.10 15.64 13.96
N LEU A 302 -13.12 14.95 13.38
CA LEU A 302 -12.21 14.06 14.11
C LEU A 302 -11.56 14.77 15.30
N LEU A 303 -10.92 15.93 15.07
CA LEU A 303 -10.25 16.67 16.13
C LEU A 303 -11.21 17.07 17.25
N SER A 304 -12.45 17.45 16.90
CA SER A 304 -13.49 17.85 17.85
C SER A 304 -14.03 16.67 18.67
N VAL A 305 -14.46 15.59 17.99
CA VAL A 305 -15.08 14.41 18.61
C VAL A 305 -14.11 13.71 19.56
N GLU A 306 -12.87 13.51 19.11
CA GLU A 306 -11.81 12.86 19.90
C GLU A 306 -11.05 13.81 20.82
N LYS A 307 -11.40 15.11 20.82
CA LYS A 307 -10.81 16.18 21.64
C LYS A 307 -9.28 16.22 21.51
N ILE A 308 -8.81 16.18 20.28
CA ILE A 308 -7.39 16.05 19.94
C ILE A 308 -6.76 17.43 19.87
N ASP A 309 -5.73 17.68 20.69
CA ASP A 309 -4.87 18.85 20.53
C ASP A 309 -3.75 18.56 19.51
N TYR A 310 -4.13 18.45 18.24
CA TYR A 310 -3.18 18.23 17.16
C TYR A 310 -2.46 19.54 16.81
N GLN A 311 -1.13 19.53 16.92
CA GLN A 311 -0.27 20.65 16.56
C GLN A 311 -0.13 20.72 15.04
N MET A 312 -0.96 21.56 14.41
CA MET A 312 -0.94 21.76 12.97
C MET A 312 0.45 22.22 12.51
N PRO A 313 1.07 21.53 11.54
CA PRO A 313 2.34 21.96 10.98
C PRO A 313 2.23 23.36 10.38
N VAL A 314 3.23 24.22 10.64
CA VAL A 314 3.32 25.52 9.96
C VAL A 314 3.58 25.26 8.48
N LEU A 315 2.65 25.71 7.64
CA LEU A 315 2.76 25.62 6.19
C LEU A 315 2.89 27.00 5.55
N ALA A 316 4.10 27.31 5.09
CA ALA A 316 4.39 28.54 4.37
C ALA A 316 4.34 28.34 2.84
N LYS A 317 4.09 29.42 2.10
CA LYS A 317 4.11 29.46 0.64
C LYS A 317 5.45 28.93 0.08
N GLU A 318 6.54 29.26 0.76
CA GLU A 318 7.91 28.94 0.39
C GLU A 318 8.17 27.43 0.49
N GLN A 319 7.57 26.73 1.47
CA GLN A 319 7.68 25.27 1.59
C GLN A 319 6.94 24.56 0.47
N ILE A 320 5.75 25.05 0.09
CA ILE A 320 4.99 24.50 -1.05
C ILE A 320 5.80 24.67 -2.34
N ARG A 321 6.38 25.85 -2.58
CA ARG A 321 7.23 26.08 -3.75
C ARG A 321 8.52 25.27 -3.72
N GLU A 322 9.11 25.08 -2.55
CA GLU A 322 10.28 24.21 -2.41
C GLU A 322 9.96 22.75 -2.77
N ALA A 323 8.83 22.22 -2.30
CA ALA A 323 8.37 20.88 -2.70
C ALA A 323 8.19 20.81 -4.22
N MET A 324 7.52 21.78 -4.84
CA MET A 324 7.34 21.80 -6.30
C MET A 324 8.66 21.87 -7.07
N ARG A 325 9.64 22.67 -6.63
CA ARG A 325 10.95 22.77 -7.30
C ARG A 325 11.72 21.45 -7.36
N ARG A 326 11.48 20.55 -6.41
CA ARG A 326 12.09 19.22 -6.38
C ARG A 326 11.40 18.22 -7.30
N VAL A 327 10.20 18.55 -7.75
CA VAL A 327 9.44 17.77 -8.72
C VAL A 327 9.67 18.35 -10.11
N ALA A 328 10.37 17.61 -10.97
CA ALA A 328 10.67 18.04 -12.34
C ALA A 328 9.48 17.86 -13.30
N VAL A 329 8.29 18.35 -12.91
CA VAL A 329 7.05 18.25 -13.69
C VAL A 329 6.38 19.62 -13.82
N GLU A 330 6.09 20.02 -15.05
CA GLU A 330 5.47 21.32 -15.35
C GLU A 330 3.99 21.34 -14.93
N VAL A 331 3.61 22.37 -14.16
CA VAL A 331 2.28 22.59 -13.60
C VAL A 331 2.01 24.10 -13.41
N ASP A 332 0.76 24.47 -13.16
CA ASP A 332 0.39 25.81 -12.71
C ASP A 332 0.71 25.94 -11.21
N GLU A 333 1.93 26.39 -10.93
CA GLU A 333 2.42 26.58 -9.55
C GLU A 333 1.56 27.55 -8.74
N ASP A 334 1.06 28.62 -9.36
CA ASP A 334 0.31 29.66 -8.65
C ASP A 334 -1.07 29.13 -8.24
N PHE A 335 -1.71 28.33 -9.10
CA PHE A 335 -2.91 27.60 -8.74
C PHE A 335 -2.64 26.67 -7.55
N ILE A 336 -1.62 25.80 -7.63
CA ILE A 336 -1.36 24.78 -6.59
C ILE A 336 -1.09 25.43 -5.23
N VAL A 337 -0.25 26.46 -5.21
CA VAL A 337 0.03 27.24 -4.00
C VAL A 337 -1.26 27.83 -3.42
N SER A 338 -2.09 28.44 -4.28
CA SER A 338 -3.33 29.09 -3.85
C SER A 338 -4.32 28.06 -3.30
N PHE A 339 -4.50 26.93 -4.00
CA PHE A 339 -5.41 25.85 -3.60
C PHE A 339 -5.05 25.25 -2.23
N ILE A 340 -3.77 24.93 -2.03
CA ILE A 340 -3.28 24.36 -0.77
C ILE A 340 -3.41 25.38 0.37
N LEU A 341 -2.99 26.64 0.16
CA LEU A 341 -3.07 27.67 1.19
C LEU A 341 -4.51 28.05 1.54
N ASN A 342 -5.43 28.01 0.58
CA ASN A 342 -6.84 28.25 0.86
C ASN A 342 -7.41 27.17 1.78
N GLY A 343 -7.13 25.89 1.49
CA GLY A 343 -7.55 24.79 2.37
C GLY A 343 -6.90 24.85 3.75
N TYR A 344 -5.60 25.11 3.82
CA TYR A 344 -4.88 25.27 5.08
C TYR A 344 -5.42 26.43 5.93
N ARG A 345 -5.76 27.58 5.32
CA ARG A 345 -6.39 28.70 6.04
C ARG A 345 -7.75 28.35 6.61
N LEU A 346 -8.60 27.66 5.86
CA LEU A 346 -9.90 27.21 6.34
C LEU A 346 -9.74 26.27 7.55
N LEU A 347 -8.83 25.31 7.45
CA LEU A 347 -8.50 24.38 8.53
C LEU A 347 -8.05 25.12 9.81
N MET A 348 -7.22 26.15 9.67
CA MET A 348 -6.75 26.96 10.80
C MET A 348 -7.83 27.87 11.39
N ASN A 349 -8.72 28.43 10.57
CA ASN A 349 -9.75 29.36 11.00
C ASN A 349 -10.93 28.68 11.71
N MET A 350 -11.23 27.42 11.36
CA MET A 350 -12.36 26.66 11.91
C MET A 350 -11.99 25.85 13.16
N LYS A 351 -10.71 25.82 13.56
CA LYS A 351 -10.22 25.15 14.79
C LYS A 351 -10.57 25.94 16.08
N ILE A 352 -11.61 26.79 16.06
CA ILE A 352 -12.04 27.65 17.19
C ILE A 352 -13.03 26.92 18.08
#